data_AF-A0A952SSB7-F1
#
_entry.id   AF-A0A952SSB7-F1
#
_cell.length_a   1.000
_cell.length_b   1.000
_cell.length_c   1.000
_cell.angle_alpha   90.00
_cell.angle_beta   90.00
_cell.angle_gamma   90.00
#
_symmetry.space_group_name_H-M   'P 1'
#
loop_
_entity.id
_entity.type
_entity.pdbx_description
1 polymer ?
#
loop_
_entity_poly.entity_id
_entity_poly.type
_entity_poly.pdbx_seq_one_letter_code
_entity_poly.pdbx_strand_id
1 'polypeptide(L)' 'MRNLEIIGEATKHTSQPLKDAHPDVSWRAIAGMRDKLIHDYFGINLQLVWDVVERDLPTLERKTAQLLDFLEKKPLS' A
#
# COMPACT_ATOMS: atom_id res chain seq x y z
N MET A 1 -5.24 -5.49 12.35
CA MET A 1 -4.54 -6.36 11.39
C MET A 1 -5.31 -6.53 10.07
N ARG A 2 -6.55 -7.03 10.08
CA ARG A 2 -7.35 -7.30 8.86
C ARG A 2 -7.36 -6.19 7.78
N ASN A 3 -7.46 -4.92 8.17
CA ASN A 3 -7.50 -3.82 7.21
C ASN A 3 -6.18 -3.68 6.42
N LEU A 4 -5.04 -3.87 7.10
CA LEU A 4 -3.71 -3.83 6.48
C LEU A 4 -3.52 -5.01 5.52
N GLU A 5 -4.08 -6.18 5.84
CA GLU A 5 -4.10 -7.33 4.94
C GLU A 5 -4.91 -7.05 3.68
N ILE A 6 -6.10 -6.44 3.82
CA ILE A 6 -6.95 -6.06 2.67
C ILE A 6 -6.20 -5.08 1.75
N ILE A 7 -5.52 -4.08 2.31
CA ILE A 7 -4.71 -3.12 1.54
C ILE A 7 -3.58 -3.82 0.78
N GLY A 8 -2.88 -4.75 1.46
CA GLY A 8 -1.81 -5.53 0.84
C GLY A 8 -2.30 -6.40 -0.31
N GLU A 9 -3.41 -7.11 -0.13
CA GLU A 9 -4.01 -7.93 -1.18
C GLU A 9 -4.52 -7.09 -2.36
N ALA A 10 -5.21 -5.98 -2.11
CA ALA A 10 -5.66 -5.07 -3.17
C ALA A 10 -4.49 -4.58 -4.03
N THR A 11 -3.34 -4.30 -3.41
CA THR A 11 -2.12 -3.88 -4.09
C THR A 11 -1.55 -4.95 -5.03
N LYS A 12 -1.68 -6.25 -4.68
CA LYS A 12 -1.26 -7.35 -5.57
C LYS A 12 -2.08 -7.35 -6.86
N HIS A 13 -3.36 -7.01 -6.78
CA HIS A 13 -4.28 -6.95 -7.92
C HIS A 13 -4.19 -5.65 -8.74
N THR A 14 -3.48 -4.63 -8.27
CA THR A 14 -3.23 -3.41 -9.07
C THR A 14 -2.42 -3.75 -10.33
N SER A 15 -2.79 -3.15 -11.47
CA SER A 15 -2.21 -3.48 -12.77
C SER A 15 -0.72 -3.12 -12.87
N GLN A 16 0.05 -3.92 -13.61
CA GLN A 16 1.48 -3.68 -13.80
C GLN A 16 1.77 -2.32 -14.49
N PRO A 17 1.02 -1.91 -15.54
CA PRO A 17 1.24 -0.60 -16.15
C PRO A 17 1.06 0.57 -15.19
N LEU A 18 0.12 0.48 -14.24
CA LEU A 18 -0.07 1.53 -13.23
C LEU A 18 1.08 1.53 -12.23
N LYS A 19 1.55 0.36 -11.82
CA LYS A 19 2.72 0.23 -10.94
C LYS A 19 3.97 0.82 -11.58
N ASP A 20 4.18 0.54 -12.86
CA ASP A 20 5.33 1.02 -13.63
C ASP A 20 5.27 2.55 -13.85
N ALA A 21 4.07 3.10 -14.03
CA ALA A 21 3.86 4.55 -14.18
C ALA A 21 4.07 5.33 -12.87
N HIS A 22 4.00 4.66 -11.71
CA HIS A 22 4.09 5.29 -10.39
C HIS A 22 5.10 4.55 -9.49
N PRO A 23 6.40 4.56 -9.84
CA PRO A 23 7.45 3.89 -9.07
C PRO A 23 7.74 4.56 -7.72
N ASP A 24 7.21 5.77 -7.49
CA ASP A 24 7.27 6.50 -6.23
C ASP A 24 6.39 5.87 -5.14
N VAL A 25 5.41 5.04 -5.52
CA VAL A 25 4.62 4.24 -4.59
C VAL A 25 5.36 2.94 -4.29
N SER A 26 5.53 2.62 -3.00
CA SER A 26 6.25 1.43 -2.54
C SER A 26 5.41 0.14 -2.66
N TRP A 27 4.99 -0.21 -3.87
CA TRP A 27 4.07 -1.32 -4.17
C TRP A 27 4.44 -2.65 -3.49
N ARG A 28 5.72 -3.03 -3.54
CA ARG A 28 6.21 -4.27 -2.92
C ARG A 28 6.08 -4.26 -1.41
N ALA A 29 6.38 -3.13 -0.77
CA ALA A 29 6.29 -2.99 0.67
C ALA A 29 4.83 -3.06 1.15
N ILE A 30 3.91 -2.47 0.39
CA ILE A 30 2.47 -2.49 0.69
C ILE A 30 1.92 -3.92 0.51
N ALA A 31 2.27 -4.61 -0.59
CA ALA A 31 1.86 -5.99 -0.83
C ALA A 31 2.40 -6.99 0.21
N GLY A 32 3.60 -6.73 0.76
CA GLY A 32 4.25 -7.53 1.80
C GLY A 32 3.99 -7.04 3.23
N MET A 33 2.99 -6.17 3.44
CA MET A 33 2.77 -5.51 4.73
C MET A 33 2.51 -6.52 5.86
N ARG A 34 1.73 -7.58 5.59
CA ARG A 34 1.50 -8.66 6.56
C ARG A 34 2.83 -9.28 6.99
N ASP A 35 3.65 -9.71 6.04
CA ASP A 35 4.92 -10.39 6.29
C ASP A 35 5.88 -9.50 7.09
N LYS A 36 5.86 -8.19 6.85
CA LYS A 36 6.64 -7.19 7.61
C LYS A 36 6.17 -7.06 9.06
N LEU A 37 4.86 -7.14 9.32
CA LEU A 37 4.28 -6.96 10.66
C LEU A 37 4.36 -8.22 11.54
N ILE A 38 4.50 -9.40 10.94
CA ILE A 38 4.54 -10.69 11.64
C ILE A 38 5.93 -11.34 11.69
N HIS A 39 6.97 -10.69 11.13
CA HIS A 39 8.25 -11.35 10.82
C HIS A 39 9.03 -11.88 12.02
N ASP A 40 8.76 -11.40 13.24
CA ASP A 40 9.31 -12.05 14.43
C ASP A 40 8.33 -13.11 14.92
N TYR A 41 8.78 -14.37 14.85
CA TYR A 41 8.13 -15.60 15.37
C TYR A 41 7.76 -15.57 16.88
N PHE A 42 7.74 -14.39 17.50
CA PHE A 42 7.41 -14.13 18.90
C PHE A 42 6.32 -13.06 19.13
N GLY A 43 5.80 -12.37 18.10
CA GLY A 43 4.65 -11.47 18.28
C GLY A 43 4.48 -10.38 17.21
N ILE A 44 3.32 -9.72 17.21
CA ILE A 44 3.07 -8.53 16.39
C ILE A 44 3.98 -7.40 16.89
N ASN A 45 4.80 -6.83 16.00
CA ASN A 45 5.55 -5.62 16.34
C ASN A 45 4.60 -4.41 16.36
N LEU A 46 4.02 -4.12 17.53
CA LEU A 46 3.05 -3.03 17.71
C LEU A 46 3.63 -1.64 17.41
N GLN A 47 4.92 -1.43 17.63
CA GLN A 47 5.59 -0.17 17.26
C GLN A 47 5.57 0.01 15.75
N LEU A 48 5.89 -1.05 15.00
CA LEU A 48 5.83 -1.00 13.54
C LEU A 48 4.39 -0.83 13.03
N VAL A 49 3.40 -1.47 13.67
CA VAL A 49 1.98 -1.23 13.35
C VAL A 49 1.63 0.24 13.55
N TRP A 50 2.04 0.83 14.67
CA TRP A 50 1.81 2.24 14.97
C TRP A 50 2.46 3.16 13.94
N ASP A 51 3.73 2.92 13.60
CA ASP A 51 4.45 3.70 12.59
C ASP A 51 3.77 3.61 11.21
N VAL A 52 3.31 2.43 10.81
CA VAL A 52 2.55 2.24 9.56
C VAL A 52 1.26 3.06 9.59
N VAL A 53 0.51 3.02 10.70
CA VAL A 53 -0.76 3.74 10.83
C VAL A 53 -0.56 5.25 10.82
N GLU A 54 0.41 5.76 11.56
CA GLU A 54 0.60 7.21 11.72
C GLU A 54 1.36 7.86 10.56
N ARG A 55 2.27 7.14 9.90
CA ARG A 55 3.19 7.72 8.91
C ARG A 55 2.94 7.23 7.49
N ASP A 56 2.78 5.92 7.32
CA ASP A 56 2.72 5.31 5.99
C ASP A 56 1.30 5.39 5.40
N LEU A 57 0.26 5.11 6.20
CA LEU A 57 -1.13 5.13 5.73
C LEU A 57 -1.57 6.51 5.20
N PRO A 58 -1.33 7.65 5.89
CA PRO A 58 -1.72 8.95 5.35
C PRO A 58 -1.00 9.28 4.04
N THR A 59 0.24 8.81 3.90
CA THR A 59 1.00 8.98 2.66
C THR A 59 0.41 8.14 1.53
N LEU A 60 0.07 6.89 1.81
CA LEU A 60 -0.57 5.99 0.85
C LEU A 60 -1.95 6.50 0.43
N GLU A 61 -2.74 7.04 1.35
CA GLU A 61 -4.04 7.65 1.06
C GLU A 61 -3.90 8.81 0.07
N ARG A 62 -3.00 9.76 0.34
CA ARG A 62 -2.73 10.88 -0.57
C ARG A 62 -2.30 10.42 -1.95
N LYS A 63 -1.41 9.42 -2.02
CA LYS A 63 -0.98 8.83 -3.29
C LYS A 63 -2.13 8.15 -4.02
N THR A 64 -2.99 7.44 -3.30
CA THR A 64 -4.16 6.78 -3.88
C THR A 64 -5.14 7.78 -4.47
N ALA A 65 -5.40 8.90 -3.78
CA ALA A 65 -6.21 9.99 -4.31
C ALA A 65 -5.60 10.58 -5.60
N GLN A 66 -4.28 10.81 -5.63
CA GLN A 66 -3.60 11.28 -6.84
C GLN A 66 -3.69 10.28 -8.01
N LEU A 67 -3.64 8.99 -7.73
CA LEU A 67 -3.81 7.94 -8.73
C LEU A 67 -5.23 7.93 -9.30
N LEU A 68 -6.25 8.07 -8.46
CA LEU A 68 -7.64 8.16 -8.89
C LEU A 68 -7.86 9.37 -9.80
N ASP A 69 -7.38 10.54 -9.39
CA ASP A 69 -7.39 11.76 -10.20
C ASP A 69 -6.71 11.57 -11.57
N PHE A 70 -5.55 10.89 -11.58
CA PHE A 70 -4.83 10.59 -12.82
C PHE A 70 -5.64 9.67 -13.74
N LEU A 71 -6.26 8.63 -13.18
CA LEU A 71 -7.07 7.67 -13.94
C LEU A 71 -8.34 8.31 -14.50
N GLU A 72 -8.99 9.21 -13.76
CA GLU A 72 -10.18 9.95 -14.23
C GLU A 72 -9.84 10.95 -15.34
N LYS A 73 -8.66 11.57 -15.28
CA LYS A 73 -8.20 12.57 -16.27
C LYS A 73 -7.60 11.94 -17.53
N LYS A 74 -7.22 10.65 -17.49
CA LYS A 74 -6.73 9.92 -18.65
C LYS A 74 -7.95 9.44 -19.45
N PRO A 75 -8.19 9.93 -20.68
CA PRO A 75 -9.29 9.40 -21.47
C PRO A 75 -9.06 7.89 -21.63
N LEU A 76 -10.08 7.10 -21.29
CA LEU A 76 -10.14 5.69 -21.63
C LEU A 76 -10.02 5.62 -23.16
N SER A 77 -8.82 5.25 -23.62
CA SER A 77 -8.57 4.95 -25.03
C SER A 77 -9.32 3.69 -25.44
#